data_AF-A0AAN8BMN4-F1
#
_entry.id   AF-A0AAN8BMN4-F1
#
_cell.length_a   1.000
_cell.length_b   1.000
_cell.length_c   1.000
_cell.angle_alpha   90.00
_cell.angle_beta   90.00
_cell.angle_gamma   90.00
#
_symmetry.space_group_name_H-M   'P 1'
#
loop_
_entity.id
_entity.type
_entity.pdbx_description
1 polymer ?
#
loop_
_entity_poly.entity_id
_entity_poly.type
_entity_poly.pdbx_seq_one_letter_code
_entity_poly.pdbx_strand_id
1 'polypeptide(L)'
;MTGAMETSFKLALKKPPSLRTAEDLHTIYCHLYHMDVLSHLREHQLRSMCTSARYERHEANHILFYPDSIATCWYILLTGSVFVKEHMYLARCCFGKQLGGRRGCECITLEPSEMIVVDNGSEGDDGFLQREGSQRRSRRRFRRVNPRGEREVITDGQEPSGYNTDYVNNQRRCWKKWVYVGLPHTVNTLLSTGTVGGK
;
A
#
# COMPACT_ATOMS: atom_id res chain seq x y z
N MET A 1 18.79 -20.52 -15.46
CA MET A 1 17.74 -21.25 -14.70
C MET A 1 16.58 -20.36 -14.23
N THR A 2 16.67 -19.02 -14.32
CA THR A 2 15.63 -18.08 -13.84
C THR A 2 14.38 -17.98 -14.72
N GLY A 3 14.51 -18.16 -16.04
CA GLY A 3 13.37 -18.01 -16.98
C GLY A 3 12.22 -19.00 -16.77
N ALA A 4 12.53 -20.26 -16.42
CA ALA A 4 11.49 -21.27 -16.19
C ALA A 4 10.65 -20.98 -14.94
N MET A 5 11.30 -20.49 -13.87
CA MET A 5 10.60 -20.10 -12.64
C MET A 5 9.75 -18.85 -12.82
N GLU A 6 10.20 -17.90 -13.65
CA GLU A 6 9.39 -16.72 -13.98
C GLU A 6 8.15 -17.12 -14.80
N THR A 7 8.29 -18.07 -15.73
CA THR A 7 7.15 -18.57 -16.51
C THR A 7 6.12 -19.30 -15.66
N SER A 8 6.52 -20.20 -14.74
CA SER A 8 5.58 -20.91 -13.86
C SER A 8 4.86 -19.96 -12.91
N PHE A 9 5.57 -18.96 -12.38
CA PHE A 9 4.99 -17.90 -11.56
C PHE A 9 3.90 -17.10 -12.29
N LYS A 10 4.18 -16.63 -13.51
CA LYS A 10 3.19 -15.89 -14.32
C LYS A 10 2.00 -16.78 -14.68
N LEU A 11 2.22 -18.05 -15.00
CA LEU A 11 1.14 -19.00 -15.29
C LEU A 11 0.24 -19.24 -14.07
N ALA A 12 0.82 -19.39 -12.88
CA ALA A 12 0.07 -19.55 -11.63
C ALA A 12 -0.77 -18.31 -11.29
N LEU A 13 -0.23 -17.10 -11.48
CA LEU A 13 -0.96 -15.84 -11.23
C LEU A 13 -2.06 -15.56 -12.25
N LYS A 14 -1.94 -16.06 -13.49
CA LYS A 14 -2.99 -15.95 -14.52
C LYS A 14 -4.19 -16.86 -14.24
N LYS A 15 -4.02 -17.92 -13.44
CA LYS A 15 -5.15 -18.75 -13.00
C LYS A 15 -6.05 -17.95 -12.03
N PRO A 16 -7.39 -18.05 -12.17
CA PRO A 16 -8.30 -17.48 -11.18
C PRO A 16 -8.01 -18.01 -9.77
N PRO A 17 -8.11 -17.16 -8.73
CA PRO A 17 -7.93 -17.55 -7.32
C PRO A 17 -8.57 -18.90 -6.93
N SER A 18 -9.83 -19.12 -7.31
CA SER A 18 -10.60 -20.32 -6.98
C SER A 18 -10.10 -21.60 -7.64
N LEU A 19 -9.27 -21.50 -8.67
CA LEU A 19 -8.77 -22.63 -9.46
C LEU A 19 -7.28 -22.93 -9.21
N ARG A 20 -6.64 -22.23 -8.27
CA ARG A 20 -5.23 -22.44 -7.95
C ARG A 20 -5.03 -23.71 -7.15
N THR A 21 -4.06 -24.52 -7.57
CA THR A 21 -3.63 -25.70 -6.80
C THR A 21 -2.69 -25.30 -5.66
N ALA A 22 -2.41 -26.24 -4.75
CA ALA A 22 -1.41 -26.02 -3.70
C ALA A 22 -0.01 -25.71 -4.27
N GLU A 23 0.34 -26.31 -5.42
CA GLU A 23 1.60 -26.05 -6.12
C GLU A 23 1.65 -24.64 -6.72
N ASP A 24 0.53 -24.17 -7.31
CA ASP A 24 0.40 -22.80 -7.81
C ASP A 24 0.61 -21.80 -6.66
N LEU A 25 -0.07 -22.01 -5.53
CA LEU A 25 0.05 -21.15 -4.34
C LEU A 25 1.46 -21.16 -3.77
N HIS A 26 2.12 -22.31 -3.74
CA HIS A 26 3.50 -22.42 -3.28
C HIS A 26 4.47 -21.69 -4.23
N THR A 27 4.28 -21.83 -5.54
CA THR A 27 5.08 -21.12 -6.57
C THR A 27 4.94 -19.61 -6.41
N ILE A 28 3.71 -19.11 -6.25
CA ILE A 28 3.45 -17.68 -6.01
C ILE A 28 4.11 -17.22 -4.71
N TYR A 29 3.94 -17.96 -3.61
CA TYR A 29 4.53 -17.65 -2.31
C TYR A 29 6.05 -17.53 -2.38
N CYS A 30 6.71 -18.53 -2.96
CA CYS A 30 8.16 -18.54 -3.11
C CYS A 30 8.63 -17.32 -3.90
N HIS A 31 7.93 -16.93 -4.98
CA HIS A 31 8.32 -15.76 -5.75
C HIS A 31 8.13 -14.45 -4.97
N LEU A 32 6.97 -14.26 -4.34
CA LEU A 32 6.67 -13.06 -3.54
C LEU A 32 7.61 -12.90 -2.34
N TYR A 33 7.99 -14.01 -1.68
CA TYR A 33 8.90 -14.02 -0.54
C TYR A 33 10.29 -13.46 -0.88
N HIS A 34 10.76 -13.69 -2.10
CA HIS A 34 12.07 -13.19 -2.57
C HIS A 34 12.01 -11.76 -3.14
N MET A 35 10.86 -11.09 -3.12
CA MET A 35 10.75 -9.69 -3.56
C MET A 35 11.10 -8.74 -2.41
N ASP A 36 12.19 -7.99 -2.55
CA ASP A 36 12.66 -7.04 -1.52
C ASP A 36 11.59 -6.03 -1.12
N VAL A 37 10.73 -5.61 -2.06
CA VAL A 37 9.65 -4.65 -1.78
C VAL A 37 8.55 -5.19 -0.89
N LEU A 38 8.47 -6.52 -0.74
CA LEU A 38 7.53 -7.21 0.15
C LEU A 38 8.18 -7.69 1.44
N SER A 39 9.49 -7.46 1.64
CA SER A 39 10.25 -7.92 2.83
C SER A 39 9.68 -7.46 4.17
N HIS A 40 8.89 -6.38 4.17
CA HIS A 40 8.22 -5.85 5.37
C HIS A 40 6.95 -6.63 5.77
N LEU A 41 6.42 -7.48 4.89
CA LEU A 41 5.20 -8.24 5.12
C LEU A 41 5.49 -9.52 5.89
N ARG A 42 4.54 -9.91 6.75
CA ARG A 42 4.60 -11.18 7.49
C ARG A 42 4.13 -12.33 6.60
N GLU A 43 4.52 -13.56 6.95
CA GLU A 43 4.14 -14.76 6.19
C GLU A 43 2.63 -14.85 5.94
N HIS A 44 1.79 -14.60 6.96
CA HIS A 44 0.34 -14.66 6.79
C HIS A 44 -0.19 -13.66 5.72
N GLN A 45 0.43 -12.48 5.60
CA GLN A 45 0.06 -11.49 4.58
C GLN A 45 0.48 -11.96 3.20
N LEU A 46 1.69 -12.52 3.06
CA LEU A 46 2.14 -13.11 1.80
C LEU A 46 1.24 -14.28 1.38
N ARG A 47 0.81 -15.13 2.33
CA ARG A 47 -0.14 -16.22 2.06
C ARG A 47 -1.51 -15.70 1.61
N SER A 48 -2.02 -14.65 2.25
CA SER A 48 -3.26 -13.96 1.84
C SER A 48 -3.14 -13.36 0.43
N MET A 49 -1.98 -12.81 0.09
CA MET A 49 -1.71 -12.33 -1.27
C MET A 49 -1.73 -13.48 -2.28
N CYS A 50 -1.19 -14.66 -1.96
CA CYS A 50 -1.16 -15.80 -2.89
C CYS A 50 -2.56 -16.25 -3.33
N THR A 51 -3.56 -16.11 -2.45
CA THR A 51 -4.95 -16.51 -2.72
C THR A 51 -5.77 -15.44 -3.42
N SER A 52 -5.30 -14.19 -3.53
CA SER A 52 -6.08 -13.06 -4.09
C SER A 52 -5.41 -12.37 -5.26
N ALA A 53 -4.08 -12.32 -5.29
CA ALA A 53 -3.30 -11.59 -6.28
C ALA A 53 -3.55 -12.11 -7.70
N ARG A 54 -3.50 -11.23 -8.69
CA ARG A 54 -3.71 -11.54 -10.11
C ARG A 54 -2.61 -10.94 -10.96
N TYR A 55 -2.25 -11.63 -12.04
CA TYR A 55 -1.38 -11.06 -13.07
C TYR A 55 -2.21 -10.24 -14.05
N GLU A 56 -1.75 -9.03 -14.36
CA GLU A 56 -2.31 -8.18 -15.41
C GLU A 56 -1.22 -7.61 -16.32
N ARG A 57 -1.56 -7.41 -17.58
CA ARG A 57 -0.72 -6.74 -18.57
C ARG A 57 -1.55 -5.65 -19.24
N HIS A 58 -0.99 -4.46 -19.30
CA HIS A 58 -1.62 -3.27 -19.82
C HIS A 58 -0.75 -2.64 -20.91
N GLU A 59 -1.39 -2.14 -21.96
CA GLU A 59 -0.71 -1.38 -23.02
C GLU A 59 -0.36 0.03 -22.55
N ALA A 60 0.52 0.71 -23.29
CA ALA A 60 0.85 2.12 -23.00
C ALA A 60 -0.40 3.02 -23.01
N ASN A 61 -0.40 4.04 -22.17
CA ASN A 61 -1.50 4.99 -21.97
C ASN A 61 -2.79 4.38 -21.41
N HIS A 62 -2.72 3.17 -20.84
CA HIS A 62 -3.86 2.59 -20.12
C HIS A 62 -4.00 3.21 -18.72
N ILE A 63 -5.21 3.67 -18.40
CA ILE A 63 -5.55 4.25 -17.08
C ILE A 63 -5.95 3.13 -16.12
N LEU A 64 -5.13 2.88 -15.11
CA LEU A 64 -5.35 1.84 -14.09
C LEU A 64 -6.42 2.25 -13.06
N PHE A 65 -6.51 3.54 -12.77
CA PHE A 65 -7.56 4.10 -11.92
C PHE A 65 -7.69 5.60 -12.13
N TYR A 66 -8.90 6.11 -11.89
CA TYR A 66 -9.23 7.52 -11.96
C TYR A 66 -9.20 8.17 -10.57
N PRO A 67 -9.16 9.51 -10.52
CA PRO A 67 -9.49 10.22 -9.30
C PRO A 67 -10.89 9.83 -8.84
N ASP A 68 -11.10 9.85 -7.53
CA ASP A 68 -12.32 9.48 -6.84
C ASP A 68 -12.76 8.02 -6.96
N SER A 69 -12.02 7.15 -7.65
CA SER A 69 -12.29 5.72 -7.68
C SER A 69 -12.10 5.11 -6.29
N ILE A 70 -12.90 4.12 -5.91
CA ILE A 70 -12.69 3.39 -4.66
C ILE A 70 -11.36 2.63 -4.75
N ALA A 71 -10.51 2.75 -3.71
CA ALA A 71 -9.25 2.02 -3.64
C ALA A 71 -9.49 0.55 -3.26
N THR A 72 -9.88 -0.28 -4.23
CA THR A 72 -10.15 -1.71 -4.04
C THR A 72 -8.90 -2.58 -4.13
N CYS A 73 -7.82 -2.08 -4.73
CA CYS A 73 -6.58 -2.82 -4.97
C CYS A 73 -5.34 -1.94 -4.93
N TRP A 74 -4.18 -2.58 -4.92
CA TRP A 74 -2.87 -1.98 -5.11
C TRP A 74 -2.03 -2.86 -6.03
N TYR A 75 -0.88 -2.35 -6.45
CA TYR A 75 -0.14 -2.93 -7.57
C TYR A 75 1.33 -3.14 -7.22
N ILE A 76 1.92 -4.18 -7.81
CA ILE A 76 3.37 -4.43 -7.83
C ILE A 76 3.81 -4.47 -9.29
N LEU A 77 4.63 -3.51 -9.70
CA LEU A 77 5.09 -3.42 -11.09
C LEU A 77 6.17 -4.48 -11.35
N LEU A 78 5.98 -5.36 -12.32
CA LEU A 78 6.97 -6.36 -12.74
C LEU A 78 7.88 -5.81 -13.83
N THR A 79 7.27 -5.21 -14.86
CA THR A 79 7.95 -4.58 -16.00
C THR A 79 7.22 -3.30 -16.40
N GLY A 80 7.93 -2.42 -17.12
CA GLY A 80 7.40 -1.15 -17.58
C GLY A 80 7.50 -0.03 -16.55
N SER A 81 6.68 1.00 -16.74
CA SER A 81 6.65 2.21 -15.92
C SER A 81 5.24 2.80 -15.86
N VAL A 82 4.90 3.38 -14.70
CA VAL A 82 3.61 4.04 -14.47
C VAL A 82 3.82 5.43 -13.90
N PHE A 83 2.90 6.33 -14.21
CA PHE A 83 2.86 7.68 -13.69
C PHE A 83 1.64 7.84 -12.78
N VAL A 84 1.92 8.19 -11.52
CA VAL A 84 0.89 8.42 -10.49
C VAL A 84 1.09 9.83 -9.95
N LYS A 85 0.13 10.71 -10.20
CA LYS A 85 0.18 12.13 -9.82
C LYS A 85 1.38 12.88 -10.41
N GLU A 86 2.51 12.87 -9.71
CA GLU A 86 3.77 13.58 -10.05
C GLU A 86 4.99 12.64 -9.91
N HIS A 87 4.74 11.35 -9.68
CA HIS A 87 5.77 10.36 -9.43
C HIS A 87 5.73 9.27 -10.50
N MET A 88 6.89 9.00 -11.07
CA MET A 88 7.10 7.85 -11.93
C MET A 88 7.55 6.66 -11.07
N TYR A 89 6.89 5.52 -11.26
CA TYR A 89 7.23 4.26 -10.63
C TYR A 89 7.80 3.31 -11.67
N LEU A 90 8.90 2.66 -11.32
CA LEU A 90 9.62 1.72 -12.17
C LEU A 90 9.37 0.28 -11.74
N ALA A 91 9.80 -0.66 -12.58
CA ALA A 91 9.78 -2.08 -12.29
C ALA A 91 10.31 -2.38 -10.87
N ARG A 92 9.66 -3.36 -10.23
CA ARG A 92 9.85 -3.77 -8.84
C ARG A 92 9.39 -2.75 -7.80
N CYS A 93 8.60 -1.73 -8.13
CA CYS A 93 7.96 -0.86 -7.15
C CYS A 93 6.51 -1.25 -6.85
N CYS A 94 6.07 -0.99 -5.61
CA CYS A 94 4.66 -1.06 -5.22
C CYS A 94 4.00 0.32 -5.33
N PHE A 95 2.78 0.39 -5.84
CA PHE A 95 2.04 1.65 -5.99
C PHE A 95 0.52 1.47 -5.78
N GLY A 96 -0.19 2.58 -5.63
CA GLY A 96 -1.64 2.59 -5.45
C GLY A 96 -2.14 2.08 -4.09
N LYS A 97 -1.25 1.82 -3.12
CA LYS A 97 -1.62 1.37 -1.77
C LYS A 97 -2.36 2.48 -1.02
N GLN A 98 -3.60 2.20 -0.65
CA GLN A 98 -4.44 3.09 0.14
C GLN A 98 -5.40 2.25 0.99
N LEU A 99 -5.52 2.58 2.28
CA LEU A 99 -6.43 1.90 3.20
C LEU A 99 -7.84 2.49 3.06
N GLY A 100 -8.62 1.90 2.15
CA GLY A 100 -10.00 2.31 1.88
C GLY A 100 -10.14 3.73 1.33
N GLY A 101 -11.39 4.18 1.19
CA GLY A 101 -11.71 5.50 0.65
C GLY A 101 -11.50 5.63 -0.86
N ARG A 102 -11.48 6.87 -1.32
CA ARG A 102 -11.39 7.26 -2.74
C ARG A 102 -9.99 7.74 -3.10
N ARG A 103 -9.52 7.41 -4.30
CA ARG A 103 -8.18 7.80 -4.79
C ARG A 103 -8.15 9.31 -5.09
N GLY A 104 -7.05 9.98 -4.74
CA GLY A 104 -6.89 11.42 -4.98
C GLY A 104 -6.27 11.80 -6.33
N CYS A 105 -5.94 10.82 -7.18
CA CYS A 105 -5.26 11.04 -8.45
C CYS A 105 -5.50 9.86 -9.39
N GLU A 106 -5.21 10.07 -10.68
CA GLU A 106 -5.15 9.01 -11.67
C GLU A 106 -3.80 8.30 -11.69
N CYS A 107 -3.80 7.10 -12.28
CA CYS A 107 -2.59 6.35 -12.60
C CYS A 107 -2.67 5.85 -14.04
N ILE A 108 -1.62 6.13 -14.79
CA ILE A 108 -1.49 5.78 -16.21
C ILE A 108 -0.19 5.00 -16.44
N THR A 109 -0.26 4.00 -17.31
CA THR A 109 0.92 3.27 -17.80
C THR A 109 1.62 4.09 -18.88
N LEU A 110 2.95 4.19 -18.83
CA LEU A 110 3.74 4.96 -19.80
C LEU A 110 4.20 4.10 -20.99
N GLU A 111 4.31 2.79 -20.77
CA GLU A 111 4.71 1.78 -21.75
C GLU A 111 4.00 0.45 -21.42
N PRO A 112 4.07 -0.58 -22.31
CA PRO A 112 3.50 -1.89 -22.01
C PRO A 112 4.04 -2.44 -20.68
N SER A 113 3.12 -2.63 -19.72
CA SER A 113 3.48 -2.88 -18.32
C SER A 113 2.83 -4.16 -17.81
N GLU A 114 3.63 -5.02 -17.20
CA GLU A 114 3.16 -6.22 -16.50
C GLU A 114 3.17 -5.97 -14.99
N MET A 115 2.12 -6.36 -14.29
CA MET A 115 1.98 -6.10 -12.87
C MET A 115 1.18 -7.18 -12.14
N ILE A 116 1.38 -7.22 -10.83
CA ILE A 116 0.54 -8.00 -9.91
C ILE A 116 -0.48 -7.05 -9.30
N VAL A 117 -1.76 -7.35 -9.48
CA VAL A 117 -2.86 -6.67 -8.81
C VAL A 117 -3.18 -7.44 -7.54
N VAL A 118 -3.12 -6.74 -6.41
CA VAL A 118 -3.40 -7.29 -5.11
C VAL A 118 -4.63 -6.57 -4.59
N ASP A 119 -5.68 -7.33 -4.34
CA ASP A 119 -6.87 -6.75 -3.74
C ASP A 119 -6.52 -6.24 -2.35
N ASN A 120 -7.08 -5.09 -1.99
CA ASN A 120 -7.17 -4.71 -0.59
C ASN A 120 -8.14 -5.70 0.03
N GLY A 121 -7.62 -6.85 0.47
CA GLY A 121 -8.39 -7.77 1.30
C GLY A 121 -9.05 -6.97 2.40
N SER A 122 -10.20 -7.42 2.88
CA SER A 122 -10.73 -7.00 4.16
C SER A 122 -9.72 -7.43 5.24
N GLU A 123 -8.55 -6.79 5.31
CA GLU A 123 -7.60 -6.91 6.42
C GLU A 123 -8.11 -6.08 7.61
N GLY A 124 -9.43 -6.09 7.82
CA GLY A 124 -10.01 -6.37 9.11
C GLY A 124 -10.79 -7.67 8.91
N ASP A 125 -10.56 -8.72 9.68
CA ASP A 125 -11.38 -8.81 10.89
C ASP A 125 -12.46 -7.70 10.91
N ASP A 126 -13.67 -8.06 10.48
CA ASP A 126 -14.86 -7.24 10.68
C ASP A 126 -15.07 -6.90 12.18
N GLY A 127 -14.19 -7.32 13.10
CA GLY A 127 -14.00 -6.76 14.43
C GLY A 127 -13.45 -5.32 14.50
N PHE A 128 -12.93 -4.71 13.43
CA PHE A 128 -12.61 -3.26 13.45
C PHE A 128 -13.75 -2.37 12.95
N LEU A 129 -14.61 -2.86 12.06
CA LEU A 129 -15.86 -2.17 11.68
C LEU A 129 -17.00 -2.44 12.67
N GLN A 130 -16.91 -3.50 13.48
CA GLN A 130 -17.59 -3.62 14.77
C GLN A 130 -16.64 -3.36 15.93
N ARG A 131 -15.86 -2.26 15.87
CA ARG A 131 -15.36 -1.70 17.12
C ARG A 131 -16.55 -1.10 17.84
N GLU A 132 -17.21 -1.92 18.64
CA GLU A 132 -18.21 -1.57 19.63
C GLU A 132 -17.81 -0.24 20.29
N GLY A 133 -18.40 0.84 19.78
CA GLY A 133 -18.10 2.20 20.14
C GLY A 133 -18.77 2.52 21.46
N SER A 134 -18.47 1.77 22.51
CA SER A 134 -19.11 1.98 23.82
C SER A 134 -18.37 1.43 25.02
N GLN A 135 -17.08 1.02 24.96
CA GLN A 135 -16.40 0.66 26.23
C GLN A 135 -14.87 0.69 26.28
N ARG A 136 -14.20 1.66 25.64
CA ARG A 136 -12.91 2.13 26.21
C ARG A 136 -13.21 3.02 27.42
N ARG A 137 -13.63 2.43 28.54
CA ARG A 137 -13.64 3.11 29.83
C ARG A 137 -12.19 3.44 30.18
N SER A 138 -11.81 4.68 29.93
CA SER A 138 -10.60 5.30 30.45
C SER A 138 -10.43 4.88 31.91
N ARG A 139 -9.34 4.13 32.21
CA ARG A 139 -9.02 3.61 33.55
C ARG A 139 -8.59 4.71 34.54
N ARG A 140 -8.95 5.97 34.28
CA ARG A 140 -8.84 7.08 35.22
C ARG A 140 -10.17 7.83 35.31
N ARG A 141 -11.22 7.12 35.72
CA ARG A 141 -12.40 7.77 36.30
C ARG A 141 -11.98 8.33 37.65
N PHE A 142 -11.94 9.66 37.78
CA PHE A 142 -11.78 10.31 39.08
C PHE A 142 -12.87 9.75 40.01
N ARG A 143 -12.44 9.18 41.13
CA ARG A 143 -13.32 8.75 42.21
C ARG A 143 -13.31 9.85 43.24
N ARG A 144 -14.43 10.55 43.41
CA ARG A 144 -14.62 11.42 44.57
C ARG A 144 -15.13 10.55 45.71
N VAL A 145 -14.53 10.71 46.89
CA VAL A 145 -14.95 10.02 48.11
C VAL A 145 -15.89 10.97 48.85
N ASN A 146 -17.09 10.50 49.17
CA ASN A 146 -18.03 11.28 49.97
C ASN A 146 -17.54 11.36 51.44
N PRO A 147 -18.05 12.27 52.28
CA PRO A 147 -17.60 12.41 53.69
C PRO A 147 -17.78 11.16 54.56
N ARG A 148 -18.52 10.15 54.07
CA ARG A 148 -18.74 8.85 54.70
C ARG A 148 -17.75 7.77 54.25
N GLY A 149 -16.83 8.07 53.33
CA GLY A 149 -15.75 7.17 52.91
C GLY A 149 -16.04 6.30 51.67
N GLU A 150 -17.20 6.44 51.04
CA GLU A 150 -17.59 5.63 49.88
C GLU A 150 -17.21 6.30 48.55
N ARG A 151 -16.92 5.49 47.53
CA ARG A 151 -16.40 5.94 46.22
C ARG A 151 -17.52 5.99 45.19
N GLU A 152 -17.85 7.19 44.71
CA GLU A 152 -18.87 7.40 43.67
C GLU A 152 -18.26 7.67 42.30
N VAL A 153 -19.02 7.33 41.25
CA VAL A 153 -18.56 7.40 39.85
C VAL A 153 -19.41 8.42 39.08
N ILE A 154 -18.76 9.51 38.66
CA ILE A 154 -19.41 10.59 37.91
C ILE A 154 -19.55 10.17 36.44
N THR A 155 -20.74 10.34 35.87
CA THR A 155 -21.03 10.12 34.45
C THR A 155 -21.76 11.36 33.94
N ASP A 156 -21.15 12.13 33.04
CA ASP A 156 -21.82 13.26 32.40
C ASP A 156 -22.73 12.76 31.28
N GLY A 157 -23.94 13.30 31.23
CA GLY A 157 -24.98 12.97 30.25
C GLY A 157 -24.60 13.38 28.83
N GLN A 158 -25.07 12.59 27.87
CA GLN A 158 -24.77 12.73 26.45
C GLN A 158 -25.89 13.50 25.74
N GLU A 159 -25.54 14.53 24.98
CA GLU A 159 -26.37 15.10 23.90
C GLU A 159 -25.53 15.29 22.61
N PRO A 160 -26.13 15.26 21.41
CA PRO A 160 -25.42 14.97 20.16
C PRO A 160 -25.41 16.17 19.21
N SER A 161 -24.28 16.88 19.10
CA SER A 161 -24.03 17.79 17.96
C SER A 161 -22.63 18.37 18.00
N GLY A 162 -21.98 18.45 16.84
CA GLY A 162 -20.75 19.25 16.66
C GLY A 162 -19.62 18.49 15.98
N TYR A 163 -19.69 18.45 14.65
CA TYR A 163 -18.57 18.13 13.77
C TYR A 163 -17.49 19.21 13.91
N ASN A 164 -16.26 18.83 14.29
CA ASN A 164 -15.08 19.53 13.77
C ASN A 164 -13.89 18.58 13.68
N THR A 165 -13.36 18.60 12.46
CA THR A 165 -12.19 17.94 11.92
C THR A 165 -10.95 18.46 12.64
N ASP A 166 -10.03 17.57 13.02
CA ASP A 166 -8.59 17.77 12.90
C ASP A 166 -7.91 16.58 13.58
N TYR A 167 -7.01 15.90 12.85
CA TYR A 167 -5.88 15.10 13.33
C TYR A 167 -5.52 14.05 12.27
N VAL A 168 -5.05 14.50 11.10
CA VAL A 168 -4.26 13.66 10.19
C VAL A 168 -2.86 14.23 10.12
N ASN A 169 -2.06 13.99 11.15
CA ASN A 169 -0.63 14.21 11.03
C ASN A 169 0.19 13.36 12.01
N ASN A 170 0.13 12.02 11.90
CA ASN A 170 1.22 11.22 12.46
C ASN A 170 1.57 9.88 11.78
N GLN A 171 1.17 9.64 10.54
CA GLN A 171 1.67 8.48 9.77
C GLN A 171 2.42 8.86 8.49
N ARG A 172 2.61 10.16 8.23
CA ARG A 172 3.35 10.66 7.06
C ARG A 172 4.89 10.57 7.18
N ARG A 173 5.44 10.04 8.28
CA ARG A 173 6.89 10.12 8.57
C ARG A 173 7.76 8.93 8.14
N CYS A 174 7.20 7.78 7.73
CA CYS A 174 8.05 6.66 7.31
C CYS A 174 8.36 6.59 5.82
N TRP A 175 7.57 7.22 4.93
CA TRP A 175 7.57 6.78 3.51
C TRP A 175 8.10 7.78 2.49
N LYS A 176 8.51 8.99 2.90
CA LYS A 176 9.21 9.94 2.00
C LYS A 176 10.62 9.49 1.58
N LYS A 177 11.13 8.35 2.05
CA LYS A 177 12.48 7.86 1.70
C LYS A 177 12.53 7.03 0.41
N TRP A 178 11.38 6.69 -0.19
CA TRP A 178 11.30 5.65 -1.25
C TRP A 178 11.24 6.16 -2.69
N VAL A 179 11.40 7.46 -2.93
CA VAL A 179 11.51 8.03 -4.30
C VAL A 179 12.99 8.25 -4.71
N TYR A 180 13.95 8.13 -3.79
CA TYR A 180 15.35 8.50 -4.02
C TYR A 180 16.38 7.37 -3.83
N VAL A 181 15.97 6.11 -3.79
CA VAL A 181 16.90 4.97 -3.70
C VAL A 181 16.71 4.10 -4.93
N GLY A 182 17.22 4.55 -6.07
CA GLY A 182 17.10 3.81 -7.34
C GLY A 182 17.81 4.41 -8.55
N LEU A 183 18.60 5.48 -8.40
CA LEU A 183 19.48 5.96 -9.47
C LEU A 183 20.92 5.49 -9.16
N PRO A 184 21.56 4.67 -10.00
CA PRO A 184 22.99 4.44 -9.89
C PRO A 184 23.73 5.76 -10.14
N HIS A 185 24.53 6.17 -9.17
CA HIS A 185 25.47 7.27 -9.28
C HIS A 185 26.59 6.94 -10.28
N THR A 186 26.35 7.14 -11.57
CA THR A 186 27.43 7.21 -12.56
C THR A 186 26.97 8.00 -13.78
N VAL A 187 27.03 9.33 -13.71
CA VAL A 187 27.64 10.16 -14.78
C VAL A 187 28.16 11.43 -14.11
N ASN A 188 29.47 11.50 -13.87
CA ASN A 188 30.13 12.76 -13.55
C ASN A 188 31.57 12.69 -14.06
N THR A 189 31.81 13.07 -15.32
CA THR A 189 33.05 13.76 -15.73
C THR A 189 32.98 14.31 -17.17
N LEU A 190 33.36 15.58 -17.28
CA LEU A 190 34.11 16.25 -18.37
C LEU A 190 33.40 16.70 -19.66
N LEU A 191 33.16 18.01 -19.74
CA LEU A 191 33.76 18.95 -20.73
C LEU A 191 33.61 20.36 -20.14
N SER A 192 34.62 20.79 -19.37
CA SER A 192 35.72 21.67 -19.77
C SER A 192 35.30 23.11 -20.07
N THR A 193 35.78 23.96 -19.16
CA THR A 193 35.95 25.41 -19.24
C THR A 193 36.39 25.92 -20.61
N GLY A 194 35.73 26.96 -21.09
CA GLY A 194 36.15 27.76 -22.24
C GLY A 194 35.76 29.22 -22.03
N THR A 195 36.56 29.94 -21.24
CA THR A 195 36.55 31.40 -21.15
C THR A 195 37.01 32.00 -22.48
N VAL A 196 36.23 32.89 -23.09
CA VAL A 196 36.74 33.90 -24.03
C VAL A 196 36.03 35.22 -23.72
N GLY A 197 36.80 36.15 -23.15
CA GLY A 197 36.46 37.57 -23.13
C GLY A 197 36.75 38.21 -24.49
N GLY A 198 36.00 39.25 -24.83
CA GLY A 198 36.30 40.09 -25.99
C GLY A 198 35.09 40.88 -26.49
N LYS A 199 34.82 42.03 -25.87
CA LYS A 199 34.82 43.35 -26.50
C LYS A 199 34.52 44.42 -25.45
#